data_AF-A0A0G1S830-F1
#
_entry.id   AF-A0A0G1S830-F1
#
_cell.length_a   1.000
_cell.length_b   1.000
_cell.length_c   1.000
_cell.angle_alpha   90.00
_cell.angle_beta   90.00
_cell.angle_gamma   90.00
#
_symmetry.space_group_name_H-M   'P 1'
#
loop_
_entity.id
_entity.type
_entity.pdbx_description
1 polymer ?
#
loop_
_entity_poly.entity_id
_entity_poly.type
_entity_poly.pdbx_seq_one_letter_code
_entity_poly.pdbx_strand_id
1 'polypeptide(L)'
;MSNDSKIKIGWFSFSCCEDSTVIMTEVMNDHWREWKKIFDFRHARVLKTKNILDELDIAFVEGAAASEEQEKKIREIREKSKIFVAVGACAVQGLPAGQRNTFTEGQKKEIEFLLARFGALPKVLKLSEVVKVDAEIPGCPIDPNKFLEVVNKLVGEFQK
;
A
#
# COMPACT_ATOMS: atom_id res chain seq x y z
N MET A 1 -16.67 9.02 -23.56
CA MET A 1 -17.33 7.70 -23.64
C MET A 1 -17.53 7.26 -22.20
N SER A 2 -18.75 7.36 -21.66
CA SER A 2 -19.02 7.08 -20.25
C SER A 2 -18.79 5.59 -19.98
N ASN A 3 -17.63 5.27 -19.40
CA ASN A 3 -17.35 3.90 -19.01
C ASN A 3 -18.25 3.58 -17.80
N ASP A 4 -19.29 2.78 -18.02
CA ASP A 4 -20.32 2.38 -17.05
C ASP A 4 -19.77 1.44 -15.94
N SER A 5 -18.45 1.28 -15.86
CA SER A 5 -17.78 0.42 -14.90
C SER A 5 -17.12 1.24 -13.79
N LYS A 6 -17.44 0.90 -12.54
CA LYS A 6 -16.75 1.43 -11.36
C LYS A 6 -15.23 1.22 -11.47
N ILE A 7 -14.46 2.15 -10.89
CA ILE A 7 -13.01 2.10 -10.80
C ILE A 7 -12.62 0.95 -9.88
N LYS A 8 -11.88 -0.02 -10.40
CA LYS A 8 -11.43 -1.20 -9.64
C LYS A 8 -10.26 -0.82 -8.75
N ILE A 9 -10.47 -0.91 -7.43
CA ILE A 9 -9.45 -0.52 -6.46
C ILE A 9 -9.00 -1.69 -5.59
N GLY A 10 -7.71 -1.70 -5.30
CA GLY A 10 -7.09 -2.60 -4.34
C GLY A 10 -6.39 -1.80 -3.23
N TRP A 11 -6.61 -2.19 -1.98
CA TRP A 11 -5.89 -1.73 -0.80
C TRP A 11 -5.13 -2.89 -0.18
N PHE A 12 -3.82 -2.74 -0.04
CA PHE A 12 -2.90 -3.79 0.41
C PHE A 12 -2.03 -3.25 1.54
N SER A 13 -1.75 -4.13 2.50
CA SER A 13 -0.88 -3.82 3.63
C SER A 13 0.22 -4.87 3.77
N PHE A 14 1.44 -4.40 3.98
CA PHE A 14 2.65 -5.19 4.19
C PHE A 14 3.29 -4.84 5.53
N SER A 15 4.62 -4.80 5.64
CA SER A 15 5.29 -4.56 6.92
C SER A 15 5.14 -3.09 7.36
N CYS A 16 4.15 -2.85 8.22
CA CYS A 16 3.85 -1.58 8.89
C CYS A 16 2.90 -1.79 10.08
N CYS A 17 2.32 -0.71 10.60
CA CYS A 17 1.34 -0.70 11.69
C CYS A 17 -0.12 -0.51 11.24
N GLU A 18 -0.40 -0.50 9.93
CA GLU A 18 -1.73 -0.28 9.33
C GLU A 18 -2.37 1.08 9.68
N ASP A 19 -1.57 2.06 10.08
CA ASP A 19 -2.03 3.39 10.47
C ASP A 19 -2.76 4.13 9.32
N SER A 20 -2.29 3.92 8.09
CA SER A 20 -2.82 4.53 6.88
C SER A 20 -4.11 3.82 6.45
N THR A 21 -4.25 2.53 6.74
CA THR A 21 -5.55 1.83 6.66
C THR A 21 -6.57 2.48 7.60
N VAL A 22 -6.19 2.77 8.85
CA VAL A 22 -7.10 3.41 9.81
C VAL A 22 -7.56 4.78 9.30
N ILE A 23 -6.64 5.63 8.83
CA ILE A 23 -6.99 6.93 8.26
C ILE A 23 -7.89 6.79 7.03
N MET A 24 -7.59 5.86 6.12
CA MET A 24 -8.44 5.60 4.97
C MET A 24 -9.86 5.23 5.39
N THR A 25 -10.02 4.36 6.40
CA THR A 25 -11.35 4.00 6.91
C THR A 25 -12.06 5.14 7.65
N GLU A 26 -11.31 6.02 8.32
CA GLU A 26 -11.89 7.20 8.98
C GLU A 26 -12.44 8.18 7.95
N VAL A 27 -11.66 8.49 6.91
CA VAL A 27 -12.11 9.31 5.77
C VAL A 27 -13.33 8.70 5.09
N MET A 28 -13.41 7.38 5.00
CA MET A 28 -14.57 6.72 4.42
C MET A 28 -15.87 6.99 5.19
N ASN A 29 -15.86 7.34 6.47
CA ASN A 29 -17.08 7.64 7.21
C ASN A 29 -17.88 8.78 6.54
N ASP A 30 -17.18 9.81 6.06
CA ASP A 30 -17.79 10.96 5.39
C ASP A 30 -18.06 10.70 3.90
N HIS A 31 -17.23 9.88 3.26
CA HIS A 31 -17.23 9.68 1.80
C HIS A 31 -17.84 8.35 1.32
N TRP A 32 -18.32 7.47 2.21
CA TRP A 32 -18.74 6.12 1.83
C TRP A 32 -19.86 6.09 0.78
N ARG A 33 -20.85 6.99 0.91
CA ARG A 33 -22.04 7.00 0.04
C ARG A 33 -21.71 7.29 -1.43
N GLU A 34 -20.74 8.15 -1.66
CA GLU A 34 -20.23 8.51 -2.98
C GLU A 34 -19.23 7.46 -3.48
N TRP A 35 -18.29 7.04 -2.63
CA TRP A 35 -17.26 6.05 -2.97
C TRP A 35 -17.85 4.71 -3.37
N LYS A 36 -18.93 4.28 -2.71
CA LYS A 36 -19.64 3.04 -3.09
C LYS A 36 -20.22 3.09 -4.52
N LYS A 37 -20.50 4.28 -5.07
CA LYS A 37 -21.02 4.44 -6.43
C LYS A 37 -19.91 4.38 -7.47
N ILE A 38 -18.73 4.87 -7.15
CA ILE A 38 -17.61 5.01 -8.09
C ILE A 38 -16.56 3.91 -7.98
N PHE A 39 -16.39 3.28 -6.81
CA PHE A 39 -15.37 2.27 -6.58
C PHE A 39 -15.93 0.85 -6.54
N ASP A 40 -15.23 -0.05 -7.21
CA ASP A 40 -15.31 -1.50 -7.00
C ASP A 40 -14.09 -1.97 -6.21
N PHE A 41 -14.27 -2.15 -4.90
CA PHE A 41 -13.21 -2.66 -4.02
C PHE A 41 -12.97 -4.15 -4.31
N ARG A 42 -11.98 -4.46 -5.15
CA ARG A 42 -11.59 -5.83 -5.51
C ARG A 42 -10.90 -6.53 -4.33
N HIS A 43 -9.95 -5.82 -3.74
CA HIS A 43 -9.17 -6.25 -2.59
C HIS A 43 -9.12 -5.14 -1.54
N ALA A 44 -9.60 -5.38 -0.33
CA ALA A 44 -9.45 -4.51 0.83
C ALA A 44 -9.81 -5.32 2.07
N ARG A 45 -8.83 -5.97 2.70
CA ARG A 45 -9.07 -6.93 3.80
C ARG A 45 -9.81 -6.31 4.98
N VAL A 46 -9.63 -5.01 5.23
CA VAL A 46 -10.33 -4.26 6.27
C VAL A 46 -11.84 -4.08 5.98
N LEU A 47 -12.25 -4.13 4.71
CA LEU A 47 -13.65 -3.89 4.30
C LEU A 47 -14.40 -5.18 3.94
N LYS A 48 -13.70 -6.25 3.57
CA LYS A 48 -14.35 -7.47 3.03
C LYS A 48 -13.52 -8.74 3.24
N THR A 49 -14.21 -9.86 3.39
CA THR A 49 -13.59 -11.20 3.51
C THR A 49 -13.15 -11.77 2.16
N LYS A 50 -14.00 -11.64 1.12
CA LYS A 50 -13.71 -12.16 -0.22
C LYS A 50 -12.89 -11.15 -1.02
N ASN A 51 -11.58 -11.38 -1.08
CA ASN A 51 -10.63 -10.51 -1.76
C ASN A 51 -10.16 -11.17 -3.06
N ILE A 52 -10.09 -10.40 -4.15
CA ILE A 52 -9.68 -10.87 -5.46
C ILE A 52 -8.54 -9.98 -5.93
N LEU A 53 -7.46 -10.61 -6.39
CA LEU A 53 -6.36 -9.92 -7.06
C LEU A 53 -6.44 -10.18 -8.57
N ASP A 54 -7.22 -9.35 -9.24
CA ASP A 54 -7.34 -9.26 -10.70
C ASP A 54 -6.83 -7.90 -11.19
N GLU A 55 -7.16 -7.50 -12.42
CA GLU A 55 -6.76 -6.20 -12.95
C GLU A 55 -7.38 -5.05 -12.14
N LEU A 56 -6.51 -4.14 -11.68
CA LEU A 56 -6.85 -2.98 -10.88
C LEU A 56 -6.60 -1.70 -11.68
N ASP A 57 -7.50 -0.75 -11.55
CA ASP A 57 -7.28 0.60 -12.03
C ASP A 57 -6.32 1.34 -11.09
N ILE A 58 -6.50 1.17 -9.77
CA ILE A 58 -5.65 1.77 -8.75
C ILE A 58 -5.35 0.75 -7.65
N ALA A 59 -4.06 0.56 -7.34
CA ALA A 59 -3.61 -0.17 -6.16
C ALA A 59 -2.96 0.79 -5.17
N PHE A 60 -3.54 0.90 -3.98
CA PHE A 60 -2.97 1.56 -2.82
C PHE A 60 -2.23 0.52 -1.98
N VAL A 61 -0.94 0.75 -1.74
CA VAL A 61 -0.09 -0.19 -1.03
C VAL A 61 0.62 0.53 0.11
N GLU A 62 0.26 0.16 1.34
CA GLU A 62 0.99 0.59 2.54
C GLU A 62 2.00 -0.47 3.00
N GLY A 63 3.01 -0.01 3.73
CA GLY A 63 4.06 -0.86 4.29
C GLY A 63 5.23 -1.13 3.36
N ALA A 64 6.31 -1.63 3.97
CA ALA A 64 7.55 -1.98 3.30
C ALA A 64 7.60 -3.49 2.97
N ALA A 65 8.53 -3.89 2.08
CA ALA A 65 8.82 -5.29 1.82
C ALA A 65 9.91 -5.80 2.77
N ALA A 66 9.57 -6.74 3.65
CA ALA A 66 10.48 -7.33 4.63
C ALA A 66 10.75 -8.83 4.43
N SER A 67 10.09 -9.49 3.47
CA SER A 67 10.35 -10.88 3.07
C SER A 67 10.27 -11.07 1.56
N GLU A 68 10.85 -12.15 1.04
CA GLU A 68 10.78 -12.49 -0.40
C GLU A 68 9.35 -12.71 -0.89
N GLU A 69 8.49 -13.29 -0.03
CA GLU A 69 7.07 -13.48 -0.34
C GLU A 69 6.35 -12.15 -0.52
N GLN A 70 6.60 -11.18 0.37
CA GLN A 70 6.03 -9.85 0.26
C GLN A 70 6.53 -9.14 -0.99
N GLU A 71 7.82 -9.24 -1.30
CA GLU A 71 8.41 -8.66 -2.51
C GLU A 71 7.73 -9.22 -3.77
N LYS A 72 7.61 -10.54 -3.86
CA LYS A 72 6.90 -11.21 -4.97
C LYS A 72 5.45 -10.74 -5.07
N LYS A 73 4.77 -10.58 -3.95
CA LYS A 73 3.37 -10.13 -3.93
C LYS A 73 3.22 -8.68 -4.39
N ILE A 74 4.14 -7.80 -3.99
CA ILE A 74 4.19 -6.40 -4.43
C ILE A 74 4.40 -6.33 -5.96
N ARG A 75 5.30 -7.17 -6.50
CA ARG A 75 5.51 -7.29 -7.96
C ARG A 75 4.25 -7.75 -8.69
N GLU A 76 3.56 -8.77 -8.16
CA GLU A 76 2.28 -9.24 -8.73
C GLU A 76 1.21 -8.15 -8.72
N ILE A 77 1.10 -7.38 -7.62
CA ILE A 77 0.15 -6.26 -7.53
C ILE A 77 0.50 -5.20 -8.59
N ARG A 78 1.78 -4.83 -8.73
CA ARG A 78 2.24 -3.88 -9.74
C ARG A 78 1.88 -4.31 -11.16
N GLU A 79 2.10 -5.58 -11.49
CA GLU A 79 1.79 -6.14 -12.82
C GLU A 79 0.30 -6.04 -13.16
N LYS A 80 -0.57 -6.19 -12.16
CA LYS A 80 -2.02 -6.13 -12.32
C LYS A 80 -2.61 -4.72 -12.17
N SER A 81 -1.78 -3.71 -11.87
CA SER A 81 -2.27 -2.36 -11.56
C SER A 81 -1.87 -1.34 -12.62
N LYS A 82 -2.85 -0.60 -13.13
CA LYS A 82 -2.59 0.55 -14.01
C LYS A 82 -1.84 1.65 -13.26
N ILE A 83 -2.34 2.02 -12.07
CA ILE A 83 -1.70 2.99 -11.17
C ILE A 83 -1.33 2.30 -9.85
N PHE A 84 -0.05 2.33 -9.49
CA PHE A 84 0.47 1.83 -8.22
C PHE A 84 0.85 3.01 -7.30
N VAL A 85 0.18 3.09 -6.15
CA VAL A 85 0.31 4.19 -5.19
C VAL A 85 0.96 3.68 -3.91
N ALA A 86 2.12 4.23 -3.55
CA ALA A 86 2.76 3.95 -2.26
C ALA A 86 2.15 4.84 -1.18
N VAL A 87 1.68 4.25 -0.09
CA VAL A 87 0.94 4.94 0.97
C VAL A 87 1.66 4.80 2.31
N GLY A 88 1.92 5.94 2.96
CA GLY A 88 2.54 6.00 4.27
C GLY A 88 4.07 5.92 4.24
N ALA A 89 4.69 6.30 5.35
CA ALA A 89 6.15 6.42 5.48
C ALA A 89 6.86 5.08 5.33
N CYS A 90 6.25 3.98 5.76
CA CYS A 90 6.83 2.65 5.56
C CYS A 90 6.96 2.33 4.06
N ALA A 91 5.94 2.64 3.26
CA ALA A 91 5.97 2.38 1.82
C ALA A 91 6.91 3.34 1.05
N VAL A 92 6.85 4.63 1.41
CA VAL A 92 7.56 5.72 0.69
C VAL A 92 9.02 5.85 1.12
N GLN A 93 9.29 5.73 2.42
CA GLN A 93 10.62 5.97 3.02
C GLN A 93 11.26 4.70 3.58
N GLY A 94 10.51 3.63 3.78
CA GLY A 94 11.00 2.39 4.39
C GLY A 94 11.03 2.42 5.91
N LEU A 95 10.63 3.51 6.56
CA LEU A 95 10.69 3.70 8.02
C LEU A 95 9.29 3.84 8.64
N PRO A 96 9.10 3.44 9.92
CA PRO A 96 10.10 2.84 10.81
C PRO A 96 10.36 1.33 10.58
N ALA A 97 9.59 0.65 9.73
CA ALA A 97 9.69 -0.80 9.52
C ALA A 97 11.11 -1.31 9.17
N GLY A 98 11.87 -0.51 8.41
CA GLY A 98 13.24 -0.79 8.00
C GLY A 98 14.32 -0.25 8.93
N GLN A 99 14.01 0.16 10.16
CA GLN A 99 15.01 0.69 11.09
C GLN A 99 16.21 -0.25 11.30
N ARG A 100 15.98 -1.57 11.26
CA ARG A 100 17.06 -2.58 11.35
C ARG A 100 18.08 -2.52 10.21
N ASN A 101 17.79 -1.83 9.11
CA ASN A 101 18.73 -1.64 8.00
C ASN A 101 19.96 -0.82 8.42
N THR A 102 19.83 0.02 9.46
CA THR A 102 20.92 0.87 9.96
C THR A 102 21.62 0.29 11.19
N PHE A 103 21.26 -0.92 11.61
CA PHE A 103 21.89 -1.59 12.74
C PHE A 103 23.38 -1.84 12.49
N THR A 104 24.15 -1.75 13.56
CA THR A 104 25.56 -2.17 13.58
C THR A 104 25.67 -3.68 13.37
N GLU A 105 26.87 -4.17 13.04
CA GLU A 105 27.11 -5.62 12.88
C GLU A 105 26.81 -6.42 14.15
N GLY A 106 27.06 -5.85 15.34
CA GLY A 106 26.69 -6.47 16.62
C GLY A 106 25.17 -6.63 16.75
N GLN A 107 24.43 -5.55 16.51
CA GLN A 107 22.96 -5.56 16.56
C GLN A 107 22.35 -6.49 15.50
N LYS A 108 22.93 -6.58 14.30
CA LYS A 108 22.48 -7.51 13.25
C LYS A 108 22.62 -8.97 13.70
N LYS A 109 23.74 -9.32 14.35
CA LYS A 109 23.95 -10.66 14.91
C LYS A 109 22.93 -10.99 16.00
N GLU A 110 22.61 -10.03 16.86
CA GLU A 110 21.61 -10.22 17.92
C GLU A 110 20.21 -10.55 17.37
N ILE A 111 19.84 -10.01 16.21
CA ILE A 111 18.54 -10.25 15.57
C ILE A 111 18.54 -11.33 14.50
N GLU A 112 19.70 -11.92 14.16
CA GLU A 112 19.85 -12.86 13.04
C GLU A 112 18.89 -14.06 13.17
N PHE A 113 18.73 -14.58 14.39
CA PHE A 113 17.80 -15.67 14.67
C PHE A 113 16.33 -15.30 14.39
N LEU A 114 15.94 -14.03 14.57
CA LEU A 114 14.60 -13.55 14.25
C LEU A 114 14.40 -13.48 12.74
N LEU A 115 15.41 -13.01 12.00
CA LEU A 115 15.33 -12.96 10.54
C LEU A 115 15.17 -14.36 9.95
N ALA A 116 15.96 -15.32 10.42
CA ALA A 116 15.85 -16.72 10.00
C ALA A 116 14.48 -17.32 10.38
N ARG A 117 13.99 -17.07 11.60
CA ARG A 117 12.71 -17.60 12.08
C ARG A 117 11.51 -17.12 11.25
N PHE A 118 11.53 -15.87 10.79
CA PHE A 118 10.42 -15.26 10.06
C PHE A 118 10.65 -15.16 8.54
N GLY A 119 11.75 -15.72 8.02
CA GLY A 119 12.08 -15.64 6.59
C GLY A 119 12.23 -14.20 6.10
N ALA A 120 12.77 -13.32 6.95
CA ALA A 120 12.90 -11.90 6.63
C ALA A 120 14.13 -11.64 5.76
N LEU A 121 14.01 -10.69 4.83
CA LEU A 121 15.12 -10.21 4.02
C LEU A 121 16.23 -9.64 4.90
N PRO A 122 17.51 -9.69 4.49
CA PRO A 122 18.58 -9.00 5.20
C PRO A 122 18.35 -7.48 5.31
N LYS A 123 17.70 -6.90 4.30
CA LYS A 123 17.32 -5.48 4.23
C LYS A 123 15.83 -5.35 3.93
N VAL A 124 15.12 -4.53 4.70
CA VAL A 124 13.74 -4.11 4.40
C VAL A 124 13.77 -3.08 3.27
N LEU A 125 12.90 -3.23 2.27
CA LEU A 125 12.89 -2.38 1.08
C LEU A 125 11.66 -1.47 1.08
N LYS A 126 11.85 -0.19 0.75
CA LYS A 126 10.71 0.69 0.42
C LYS A 126 10.14 0.31 -0.95
N LEU A 127 8.90 0.67 -1.24
CA LEU A 127 8.21 0.14 -2.44
C LEU A 127 8.88 0.56 -3.76
N SER A 128 9.48 1.76 -3.80
CA SER A 128 10.22 2.24 -4.97
C SER A 128 11.54 1.51 -5.23
N GLU A 129 12.06 0.73 -4.27
CA GLU A 129 13.18 -0.20 -4.49
C GLU A 129 12.71 -1.53 -5.11
N VAL A 130 11.41 -1.86 -5.01
CA VAL A 130 10.84 -3.13 -5.50
C VAL A 130 10.21 -2.97 -6.88
N VAL A 131 9.38 -1.94 -7.07
CA VAL A 131 8.62 -1.69 -8.29
C VAL A 131 8.56 -0.20 -8.63
N LYS A 132 8.20 0.11 -9.88
CA LYS A 132 7.86 1.49 -10.27
C LYS A 132 6.61 1.94 -9.51
N VAL A 133 6.74 3.04 -8.78
CA VAL A 133 5.64 3.73 -8.09
C VAL A 133 5.16 4.88 -8.98
N ASP A 134 3.85 5.00 -9.19
CA ASP A 134 3.28 6.06 -10.04
C ASP A 134 2.88 7.29 -9.22
N ALA A 135 2.49 7.11 -7.96
CA ALA A 135 2.17 8.17 -7.02
C ALA A 135 2.52 7.79 -5.58
N GLU A 136 2.76 8.80 -4.74
CA GLU A 136 3.12 8.61 -3.34
C GLU A 136 2.21 9.46 -2.44
N ILE A 137 1.85 8.91 -1.29
CA ILE A 137 1.12 9.61 -0.21
C ILE A 137 1.97 9.48 1.06
N PRO A 138 2.89 10.43 1.33
CA PRO A 138 3.76 10.36 2.51
C PRO A 138 3.00 10.67 3.81
N GLY A 139 3.50 10.15 4.94
CA GLY A 139 3.00 10.41 6.30
C GLY A 139 3.02 9.16 7.20
N CYS A 140 3.02 9.32 8.52
CA CYS A 140 2.92 8.20 9.49
C CYS A 140 2.10 8.63 10.73
N PRO A 141 0.75 8.58 10.66
CA PRO A 141 -0.05 8.19 9.50
C PRO A 141 -0.12 9.30 8.44
N ILE A 142 -0.69 8.96 7.28
CA ILE A 142 -0.98 9.93 6.21
C ILE A 142 -1.91 11.06 6.68
N ASP A 143 -1.75 12.26 6.12
CA ASP A 143 -2.70 13.36 6.30
C ASP A 143 -4.01 13.05 5.53
N PRO A 144 -5.19 13.09 6.19
CA PRO A 144 -6.49 12.81 5.55
C PRO A 144 -6.79 13.71 4.35
N ASN A 145 -6.47 15.00 4.43
CA ASN A 145 -6.70 15.96 3.34
C ASN A 145 -5.79 15.66 2.16
N LYS A 146 -4.53 15.31 2.44
CA LYS A 146 -3.59 14.94 1.37
C LYS A 146 -4.01 13.63 0.69
N PHE A 147 -4.48 12.67 1.47
CA PHE A 147 -5.05 11.43 0.94
C PHE A 147 -6.23 11.72 0.00
N LEU A 148 -7.20 12.54 0.43
CA LEU A 148 -8.33 12.94 -0.38
C LEU A 148 -7.94 13.69 -1.66
N GLU A 149 -6.97 14.60 -1.58
CA GLU A 149 -6.45 15.32 -2.74
C GLU A 149 -5.93 14.34 -3.81
N VAL A 150 -5.14 13.35 -3.40
CA VAL A 150 -4.58 12.34 -4.31
C VAL A 150 -5.68 11.43 -4.85
N VAL A 151 -6.60 10.95 -4.01
CA VAL A 151 -7.72 10.10 -4.45
C VAL A 151 -8.58 10.84 -5.48
N ASN A 152 -8.96 12.10 -5.21
CA ASN A 152 -9.77 12.90 -6.13
C ASN A 152 -9.06 13.17 -7.46
N LYS A 153 -7.75 13.45 -7.41
CA LYS A 153 -6.95 13.60 -8.62
C LYS A 153 -6.98 12.33 -9.47
N LEU A 154 -6.71 11.17 -8.85
CA LEU A 154 -6.68 9.88 -9.55
C LEU A 154 -8.06 9.52 -10.11
N VAL A 155 -9.14 9.70 -9.35
CA VAL A 155 -10.51 9.48 -9.82
C VAL A 155 -10.82 10.34 -11.04
N GLY A 156 -10.40 11.61 -11.04
CA GLY A 156 -10.57 12.53 -12.16
C GLY A 156 -9.83 12.11 -13.44
N GLU A 157 -8.84 11.22 -13.37
CA GLU A 157 -8.16 10.66 -14.55
C GLU A 157 -8.97 9.54 -15.22
N PHE A 158 -9.82 8.83 -14.46
CA PHE A 158 -10.67 7.75 -14.97
C PHE A 158 -12.08 8.20 -15.41
N GLN A 159 -12.47 9.43 -15.07
CA GLN A 159 -13.79 9.99 -15.40
C GLN A 159 -13.81 10.89 -16.65
N LYS A 160 -12.66 11.04 -17.34
CA LYS A 160 -12.55 11.75 -18.63
C LYS A 160 -12.92 10.85 -19.80
#